data_AF-A0A1G7RQK8-F1
#
_entry.id   AF-A0A1G7RQK8-F1
#
_cell.length_a   1.000
_cell.length_b   1.000
_cell.length_c   1.000
_cell.angle_alpha   90.00
_cell.angle_beta   90.00
_cell.angle_gamma   90.00
#
_symmetry.space_group_name_H-M   'P 1'
#
loop_
_entity.id
_entity.type
_entity.pdbx_description
1 polymer ?
#
loop_
_entity_poly.entity_id
_entity_poly.type
_entity_poly.pdbx_seq_one_letter_code
_entity_poly.pdbx_strand_id
1 'polypeptide(L)'
;MIEMVVFNTLENSFLTYQLLLNQHLPTFINFPPSRHINNQTHSNTMQEIQNELTRLRRQMNYFRLYAIAISVLLFALIGYGFRKSAQDDILKSLRAEKIEIVEPDGTVKLSLFSKRHLPLAVVNDKKLSRQGGDESGLMFYNTEGEECGGLIYSGKGKNGKGENELSMTFDKYKQDQMVQLSYIQRENGNHTKGLSVYERPEFPLNLTMEKIDSIRKNVKDVQQQNSMIEQLKEEGFFGYTRMFAGQQGQRTGVFVRDDKGKIRLEMIVNEKNEPEILFYDEKGEVHKKITY
;
A
#
# COMPACT_ATOMS: atom_id res chain seq x y z
N MET A 1 -8.51 -0.13 28.25
CA MET A 1 -8.25 0.50 29.57
C MET A 1 -9.25 1.64 29.89
N ILE A 2 -10.49 1.57 29.38
CA ILE A 2 -11.60 2.51 29.69
C ILE A 2 -12.84 1.76 30.17
N GLU A 3 -13.02 0.48 29.78
CA GLU A 3 -14.13 -0.37 30.28
C GLU A 3 -14.03 -0.80 31.74
N MET A 4 -12.84 -0.77 32.36
CA MET A 4 -12.67 -1.19 33.77
C MET A 4 -13.00 -0.10 34.80
N VAL A 5 -13.15 1.16 34.37
CA VAL A 5 -13.39 2.31 35.28
C VAL A 5 -14.89 2.57 35.49
N VAL A 6 -15.75 2.12 34.56
CA VAL A 6 -17.20 2.37 34.62
C VAL A 6 -17.94 1.35 35.50
N PHE A 7 -17.40 0.14 35.67
CA PHE A 7 -18.04 -0.88 36.54
C PHE A 7 -17.83 -0.61 38.04
N ASN A 8 -16.72 0.01 38.44
CA ASN A 8 -16.38 0.24 39.85
C ASN A 8 -17.16 1.41 40.50
N THR A 9 -17.77 2.29 39.71
CA THR A 9 -18.54 3.45 40.20
C THR A 9 -20.02 3.11 40.47
N LEU A 10 -20.56 2.04 39.88
CA LEU A 10 -21.96 1.63 40.08
C LEU A 10 -22.16 0.76 41.33
N GLU A 11 -21.18 -0.07 41.73
CA GLU A 11 -21.29 -0.89 42.96
C GLU A 11 -21.23 -0.05 44.26
N ASN A 12 -20.40 0.99 44.31
CA ASN A 12 -20.30 1.86 45.50
C ASN A 12 -21.54 2.73 45.74
N SER A 13 -22.33 2.99 44.70
CA SER A 13 -23.57 3.77 44.79
C SER A 13 -24.71 2.97 45.46
N PHE A 14 -24.71 1.63 45.30
CA PHE A 14 -25.75 0.75 45.82
C PHE A 14 -25.57 0.43 47.31
N LEU A 15 -24.32 0.32 47.78
CA LEU A 15 -23.99 0.08 49.20
C LEU A 15 -24.28 1.30 50.09
N THR A 16 -24.21 2.51 49.54
CA THR A 16 -24.45 3.75 50.31
C THR A 16 -25.95 3.98 50.57
N TYR A 17 -26.84 3.44 49.72
CA TYR A 17 -28.30 3.56 49.90
C TYR A 17 -28.88 2.57 50.92
N GLN A 18 -28.29 1.38 51.10
CA GLN A 18 -28.76 0.44 52.13
C GLN A 18 -28.38 0.85 53.56
N LEU A 19 -27.33 1.66 53.74
CA LEU A 19 -26.88 2.12 55.07
C LEU A 19 -27.67 3.31 55.64
N LEU A 20 -28.38 4.07 54.80
CA LEU A 20 -29.20 5.22 55.22
C LEU A 20 -30.65 4.84 55.62
N LEU A 21 -31.11 3.64 55.29
CA LEU A 21 -32.50 3.19 55.54
C LEU A 21 -32.75 2.58 56.93
N ASN A 22 -31.71 2.45 57.77
CA ASN A 22 -31.80 1.80 59.09
C ASN A 22 -31.70 2.72 60.32
N GLN A 23 -31.78 4.06 60.17
CA GLN A 23 -31.58 4.97 61.31
C GLN A 23 -32.78 5.81 61.77
N HIS A 24 -33.98 5.69 61.19
CA HIS A 24 -35.15 6.43 61.70
C HIS A 24 -36.42 5.57 61.79
N LEU A 25 -36.54 4.82 62.88
CA LEU A 25 -37.83 4.37 63.40
C LEU A 25 -38.28 5.37 64.48
N PRO A 26 -39.35 6.16 64.27
CA PRO A 26 -39.95 6.90 65.37
C PRO A 26 -40.76 5.95 66.26
N THR A 27 -40.56 6.17 67.55
CA THR A 27 -41.22 5.58 68.71
C THR A 27 -42.74 5.80 68.73
N PHE A 28 -43.45 4.76 69.19
CA PHE A 28 -44.78 4.74 69.83
C PHE A 28 -45.68 5.99 69.67
N ILE A 29 -46.75 5.86 68.88
CA ILE A 29 -47.92 6.73 68.94
C ILE A 29 -48.93 6.11 69.93
N ASN A 30 -49.18 6.82 71.02
CA ASN A 30 -50.27 6.56 71.98
C ASN A 30 -51.61 6.86 71.32
N PHE A 31 -52.56 5.90 71.36
CA PHE A 31 -53.96 6.13 70.99
C PHE A 31 -54.74 6.68 72.21
N PRO A 32 -55.37 7.86 72.13
CA PRO A 32 -56.42 8.26 73.07
C PRO A 32 -57.77 7.64 72.66
N PRO A 33 -58.73 7.51 73.59
CA PRO A 33 -59.93 6.72 73.36
C PRO A 33 -60.93 7.41 72.41
N SER A 34 -61.71 6.56 71.77
CA SER A 34 -62.80 6.80 70.82
C SER A 34 -63.63 8.06 71.08
N ARG A 35 -63.55 9.04 70.15
CA ARG A 35 -64.61 10.02 69.92
C ARG A 35 -65.49 9.52 68.77
N HIS A 36 -66.81 9.57 68.98
CA HIS A 36 -67.82 9.29 67.97
C HIS A 36 -67.48 9.99 66.64
N ILE A 37 -67.17 9.19 65.62
CA ILE A 37 -66.91 9.70 64.27
C ILE A 37 -68.26 9.88 63.58
N ASN A 38 -68.51 11.11 63.15
CA ASN A 38 -69.66 11.49 62.35
C ASN A 38 -69.54 10.81 60.96
N ASN A 39 -70.53 10.03 60.54
CA ASN A 39 -70.44 9.21 59.32
C ASN A 39 -70.26 10.03 58.02
N GLN A 40 -70.53 11.34 58.03
CA GLN A 40 -70.31 12.24 56.89
C GLN A 40 -68.83 12.58 56.66
N THR A 41 -68.02 12.73 57.71
CA THR A 41 -66.58 13.04 57.57
C THR A 41 -65.79 11.85 57.00
N HIS A 42 -66.17 10.62 57.35
CA HIS A 42 -65.53 9.42 56.79
C HIS A 42 -65.82 9.23 55.29
N SER A 43 -67.06 9.51 54.84
CA SER A 43 -67.43 9.45 53.43
C SER A 43 -66.65 10.46 52.59
N ASN A 44 -66.52 11.70 53.09
CA ASN A 44 -65.76 12.76 52.40
C ASN A 44 -64.26 12.42 52.31
N THR A 45 -63.66 11.89 53.38
CA THR A 45 -62.24 11.45 53.35
C THR A 45 -61.99 10.29 52.40
N MET A 46 -62.92 9.33 52.32
CA MET A 46 -62.78 8.22 51.36
C MET A 46 -62.91 8.68 49.91
N GLN A 47 -63.78 9.66 49.65
CA GLN A 47 -63.95 10.23 48.32
C GLN A 47 -62.73 11.06 47.88
N GLU A 48 -62.11 11.80 48.81
CA GLU A 48 -60.88 12.54 48.59
C GLU A 48 -59.69 11.60 48.29
N ILE A 49 -59.57 10.50 49.04
CA ILE A 49 -58.58 9.45 48.77
C ILE A 49 -58.81 8.82 47.39
N GLN A 50 -60.05 8.51 47.02
CA GLN A 50 -60.35 7.96 45.69
C GLN A 50 -60.02 8.94 44.55
N ASN A 51 -60.26 10.24 44.76
CA ASN A 51 -59.91 11.28 43.80
C ASN A 51 -58.39 11.44 43.66
N GLU A 52 -57.65 11.44 44.76
CA GLU A 52 -56.18 11.48 44.75
C GLU A 52 -55.58 10.22 44.13
N LEU A 53 -56.11 9.03 44.43
CA LEU A 53 -55.71 7.78 43.77
C LEU A 53 -55.98 7.81 42.26
N THR A 54 -57.09 8.39 41.83
CA THR A 54 -57.42 8.54 40.41
C THR A 54 -56.50 9.54 39.73
N ARG A 55 -56.16 10.65 40.41
CA ARG A 55 -55.19 11.66 39.94
C ARG A 55 -53.79 11.08 39.81
N LEU A 56 -53.33 10.32 40.81
CA LEU A 56 -52.04 9.63 40.80
C LEU A 56 -51.99 8.57 39.70
N ARG A 57 -53.04 7.77 39.53
CA ARG A 57 -53.14 6.79 38.43
C ARG A 57 -53.06 7.47 37.07
N ARG A 58 -53.71 8.63 36.89
CA ARG A 58 -53.64 9.42 35.66
C ARG A 58 -52.24 9.97 35.40
N GLN A 59 -51.57 10.52 36.42
CA GLN A 59 -50.18 10.97 36.33
C GLN A 59 -49.22 9.82 36.01
N MET A 60 -49.40 8.65 36.64
CA MET A 60 -48.63 7.45 36.37
C MET A 60 -48.79 6.97 34.92
N ASN A 61 -50.00 7.06 34.37
CA ASN A 61 -50.25 6.73 32.96
C ASN A 61 -49.54 7.72 32.01
N TYR A 62 -49.49 9.02 32.34
CA TYR A 62 -48.71 9.98 31.56
C TYR A 62 -47.20 9.69 31.61
N PHE A 63 -46.64 9.37 32.79
CA PHE A 63 -45.23 8.98 32.90
C PHE A 63 -44.92 7.69 32.14
N ARG A 64 -45.82 6.71 32.18
CA ARG A 64 -45.67 5.47 31.41
C ARG A 64 -45.68 5.73 29.90
N LEU A 65 -46.59 6.58 29.42
CA LEU A 65 -46.64 6.96 28.01
C LEU A 65 -45.38 7.72 27.58
N TYR A 66 -44.90 8.64 28.41
CA TYR A 66 -43.65 9.36 28.16
C TYR A 66 -42.45 8.42 28.12
N ALA A 67 -42.33 7.49 29.07
CA ALA A 67 -41.26 6.49 29.12
C ALA A 67 -41.28 5.57 27.89
N ILE A 68 -42.46 5.16 27.42
CA ILE A 68 -42.60 4.39 26.18
C ILE A 68 -42.19 5.23 24.98
N ALA A 69 -42.68 6.47 24.86
CA ALA A 69 -42.35 7.35 23.74
C ALA A 69 -40.84 7.62 23.65
N ILE A 70 -40.19 7.90 24.78
CA ILE A 70 -38.75 8.18 24.80
C ILE A 70 -37.92 6.91 24.56
N SER A 71 -38.39 5.74 25.01
CA SER A 71 -37.74 4.46 24.70
C SER A 71 -37.81 4.16 23.21
N VAL A 72 -38.97 4.32 22.59
CA VAL A 72 -39.14 4.15 21.14
C VAL A 72 -38.26 5.12 20.37
N LEU A 73 -38.19 6.39 20.80
CA LEU A 73 -37.31 7.39 20.19
C LEU A 73 -35.83 6.99 20.32
N LEU A 74 -35.40 6.53 21.50
CA LEU A 74 -34.03 6.07 21.74
C LEU A 74 -33.69 4.85 20.87
N PHE A 75 -34.58 3.85 20.80
CA PHE A 75 -34.39 2.69 19.93
C PHE A 75 -34.36 3.08 18.45
N ALA A 76 -35.18 4.04 18.03
CA ALA A 76 -35.15 4.58 16.67
C ALA A 76 -33.83 5.32 16.36
N LEU A 77 -33.32 6.10 17.31
CA LEU A 77 -32.03 6.80 17.17
C LEU A 77 -30.85 5.81 17.13
N ILE A 78 -30.88 4.78 17.98
CA ILE A 78 -29.89 3.70 17.97
C ILE A 78 -29.94 2.96 16.63
N GLY A 79 -31.13 2.56 16.16
CA GLY A 79 -31.32 1.90 14.87
C GLY A 79 -30.90 2.78 13.68
N TYR A 80 -31.09 4.10 13.77
CA TYR A 80 -30.63 5.05 12.77
C TYR A 80 -29.10 5.15 12.75
N GLY A 81 -28.44 5.15 13.92
CA GLY A 81 -26.98 5.13 14.01
C GLY A 81 -26.34 3.86 13.44
N PHE A 82 -27.06 2.73 13.48
CA PHE A 82 -26.64 1.46 12.87
C PHE A 82 -26.94 1.33 11.38
N ARG A 83 -27.57 2.33 10.73
CA ARG A 83 -27.50 2.46 9.27
C ARG A 83 -26.09 2.91 8.89
N LYS A 84 -25.16 1.96 8.96
CA LYS A 84 -23.86 2.03 8.30
C LYS A 84 -24.18 2.24 6.82
N SER A 85 -23.80 3.40 6.29
CA SER A 85 -23.94 3.69 4.88
C SER A 85 -23.32 2.54 4.10
N ALA A 86 -24.13 1.79 3.35
CA ALA A 86 -23.65 0.78 2.40
C ALA A 86 -23.06 1.45 1.16
N GLN A 87 -22.39 2.58 1.36
CA GLN A 87 -21.56 3.22 0.36
C GLN A 87 -20.19 2.60 0.57
N ASP A 88 -19.63 1.98 -0.47
CA ASP A 88 -18.21 1.66 -0.46
C ASP A 88 -17.45 2.90 0.02
N ASP A 89 -16.60 2.74 1.05
CA ASP A 89 -15.77 3.83 1.54
C ASP A 89 -14.77 4.21 0.43
N ILE A 90 -15.20 5.06 -0.49
CA ILE A 90 -14.39 5.52 -1.61
C ILE A 90 -13.31 6.44 -1.04
N LEU A 91 -12.08 5.93 -0.95
CA LEU A 91 -10.91 6.73 -0.63
C LEU A 91 -10.64 7.71 -1.79
N LYS A 92 -10.99 8.98 -1.59
CA LYS A 92 -10.84 10.02 -2.62
C LYS A 92 -9.39 10.40 -2.90
N SER A 93 -8.51 10.37 -1.89
CA SER A 93 -7.09 10.68 -2.04
C SER A 93 -6.25 9.97 -0.99
N LEU A 94 -5.04 9.58 -1.40
CA LEU A 94 -4.04 8.96 -0.54
C LEU A 94 -2.69 9.60 -0.84
N ARG A 95 -2.04 10.15 0.19
CA ARG A 95 -0.66 10.63 0.13
C ARG A 95 0.18 9.71 1.00
N ALA A 96 1.10 8.99 0.39
CA ALA A 96 1.96 8.05 1.08
C ALA A 96 3.36 8.09 0.45
N GLU A 97 4.39 7.84 1.27
CA GLU A 97 5.74 7.65 0.76
C GLU A 97 5.94 6.24 0.19
N LYS A 98 5.11 5.27 0.62
CA LYS A 98 5.09 3.87 0.19
C LYS A 98 3.69 3.26 0.38
N ILE A 99 3.27 2.42 -0.54
CA ILE A 99 2.04 1.60 -0.45
C ILE A 99 2.41 0.17 -0.87
N GLU A 100 2.07 -0.81 -0.05
CA GLU A 100 2.30 -2.23 -0.36
C GLU A 100 0.97 -3.00 -0.38
N ILE A 101 0.84 -3.89 -1.36
CA ILE A 101 -0.18 -4.93 -1.36
C ILE A 101 0.47 -6.20 -0.85
N VAL A 102 -0.10 -6.77 0.22
CA VAL A 102 0.47 -7.91 0.94
C VAL A 102 -0.54 -9.03 1.07
N GLU A 103 -0.05 -10.26 1.06
CA GLU A 103 -0.81 -11.45 1.43
C GLU A 103 -1.01 -11.55 2.96
N PRO A 104 -1.92 -12.43 3.45
CA PRO A 104 -2.15 -12.62 4.89
C PRO A 104 -0.90 -13.04 5.69
N ASP A 105 0.06 -13.70 5.04
CA ASP A 105 1.34 -14.10 5.64
C ASP A 105 2.38 -12.96 5.66
N GLY A 106 2.06 -11.80 5.09
CA GLY A 106 2.94 -10.65 4.97
C GLY A 106 3.79 -10.61 3.70
N THR A 107 3.67 -11.59 2.81
CA THR A 107 4.36 -11.59 1.51
C THR A 107 3.91 -10.41 0.66
N VAL A 108 4.84 -9.55 0.23
CA VAL A 108 4.56 -8.40 -0.65
C VAL A 108 4.29 -8.89 -2.08
N LYS A 109 3.24 -8.38 -2.72
CA LYS A 109 2.88 -8.63 -4.13
C LYS A 109 3.12 -7.44 -5.04
N LEU A 110 3.01 -6.24 -4.49
CA LEU A 110 3.21 -4.99 -5.21
C LEU A 110 3.65 -3.91 -4.24
N SER A 111 4.63 -3.10 -4.62
CA SER A 111 5.10 -1.96 -3.83
C SER A 111 5.17 -0.71 -4.69
N LEU A 112 4.36 0.29 -4.38
CA LEU A 112 4.50 1.65 -4.89
C LEU A 112 5.36 2.45 -3.90
N PHE A 113 6.40 3.14 -4.37
CA PHE A 113 7.39 3.76 -3.49
C PHE A 113 7.93 5.08 -4.05
N SER A 114 8.30 5.97 -3.14
CA SER A 114 9.10 7.16 -3.42
C SER A 114 10.61 6.89 -3.29
N LYS A 115 11.44 7.84 -3.72
CA LYS A 115 12.91 7.79 -3.75
C LYS A 115 13.59 7.05 -2.59
N ARG A 116 13.20 7.34 -1.35
CA ARG A 116 13.84 6.80 -0.14
C ARG A 116 13.33 5.41 0.27
N HIS A 117 12.32 4.90 -0.43
CA HIS A 117 11.60 3.67 -0.11
C HIS A 117 11.74 2.61 -1.20
N LEU A 118 12.76 2.72 -2.06
CA LEU A 118 13.12 1.70 -3.04
C LEU A 118 13.28 0.34 -2.32
N PRO A 119 12.50 -0.69 -2.70
CA PRO A 119 12.63 -2.00 -2.09
C PRO A 119 13.99 -2.64 -2.36
N LEU A 120 14.45 -3.48 -1.43
CA LEU A 120 15.63 -4.31 -1.66
C LEU A 120 15.29 -5.39 -2.70
N ALA A 121 16.27 -5.76 -3.52
CA ALA A 121 16.17 -6.95 -4.36
C ALA A 121 16.07 -8.19 -3.45
N VAL A 122 15.09 -9.06 -3.69
CA VAL A 122 14.98 -10.36 -3.02
C VAL A 122 15.11 -11.46 -4.06
N VAL A 123 16.15 -12.27 -3.94
CA VAL A 123 16.39 -13.44 -4.81
C VAL A 123 16.81 -14.61 -3.92
N ASN A 124 16.10 -15.73 -4.00
CA ASN A 124 16.34 -16.90 -3.15
C ASN A 124 16.41 -16.55 -1.65
N ASP A 125 15.42 -15.78 -1.16
CA ASP A 125 15.33 -15.26 0.23
C ASP A 125 16.49 -14.37 0.70
N LYS A 126 17.47 -14.08 -0.16
CA LYS A 126 18.57 -13.18 0.15
C LYS A 126 18.22 -11.77 -0.31
N LYS A 127 18.32 -10.82 0.63
CA LYS A 127 18.27 -9.40 0.34
C LYS A 127 19.59 -8.98 -0.31
N LEU A 128 19.54 -8.63 -1.59
CA LEU A 128 20.67 -8.12 -2.34
C LEU A 128 20.66 -6.60 -2.30
N SER A 129 21.83 -5.98 -2.15
CA SER A 129 21.97 -4.54 -2.27
C SER A 129 21.72 -4.13 -3.72
N ARG A 130 20.84 -3.16 -3.94
CA ARG A 130 20.66 -2.54 -5.26
C ARG A 130 21.62 -1.38 -5.43
N GLN A 131 22.16 -1.23 -6.64
CA GLN A 131 22.76 0.04 -7.05
C GLN A 131 21.63 0.98 -7.49
N GLY A 132 21.69 2.25 -7.08
CA GLY A 132 20.62 3.23 -7.32
C GLY A 132 20.19 3.96 -6.04
N GLY A 133 18.98 4.51 -6.06
CA GLY A 133 18.38 5.21 -4.91
C GLY A 133 17.90 6.64 -5.18
N ASP A 134 17.87 7.07 -6.45
CA ASP A 134 17.27 8.34 -6.88
C ASP A 134 15.94 8.14 -7.66
N GLU A 135 15.37 6.95 -7.56
CA GLU A 135 14.22 6.52 -8.35
C GLU A 135 12.99 6.31 -7.48
N SER A 136 11.83 6.65 -8.02
CA SER A 136 10.53 6.28 -7.47
C SER A 136 9.84 5.34 -8.44
N GLY A 137 8.85 4.59 -8.00
CA GLY A 137 8.29 3.58 -8.87
C GLY A 137 7.32 2.61 -8.24
N LEU A 138 7.14 1.52 -8.97
CA LEU A 138 6.32 0.36 -8.67
C LEU A 138 7.17 -0.89 -8.85
N MET A 139 7.18 -1.81 -7.90
CA MET A 139 7.78 -3.14 -8.05
C MET A 139 6.71 -4.22 -8.03
N PHE A 140 6.91 -5.25 -8.83
CA PHE A 140 6.08 -6.45 -8.92
C PHE A 140 6.78 -7.63 -8.26
N TYR A 141 6.02 -8.46 -7.56
CA TYR A 141 6.53 -9.67 -6.94
C TYR A 141 5.69 -10.88 -7.35
N ASN A 142 6.34 -12.03 -7.51
CA ASN A 142 5.69 -13.29 -7.87
C ASN A 142 4.97 -13.94 -6.67
N THR A 143 4.44 -15.15 -6.85
CA THR A 143 3.75 -15.90 -5.79
C THR A 143 4.64 -16.22 -4.59
N GLU A 144 5.95 -16.33 -4.78
CA GLU A 144 6.96 -16.59 -3.74
C GLU A 144 7.43 -15.31 -3.03
N GLY A 145 7.02 -14.12 -3.50
CA GLY A 145 7.49 -12.84 -2.96
C GLY A 145 8.84 -12.39 -3.53
N GLU A 146 9.32 -13.02 -4.61
CA GLU A 146 10.51 -12.59 -5.33
C GLU A 146 10.15 -11.52 -6.37
N GLU A 147 11.03 -10.53 -6.55
CA GLU A 147 10.83 -9.47 -7.53
C GLU A 147 10.84 -10.02 -8.95
N CYS A 148 9.89 -9.59 -9.78
CA CYS A 148 9.76 -10.01 -11.18
C CYS A 148 9.74 -8.83 -12.16
N GLY A 149 10.24 -7.67 -11.70
CA GLY A 149 10.36 -6.44 -12.47
C GLY A 149 9.63 -5.27 -11.81
N GLY A 150 9.55 -4.16 -12.53
CA GLY A 150 8.94 -2.95 -12.01
C GLY A 150 8.85 -1.82 -13.02
N LEU A 151 8.25 -0.72 -12.60
CA LEU A 151 8.29 0.56 -13.27
C LEU A 151 9.06 1.53 -12.39
N ILE A 152 10.19 2.02 -12.85
CA ILE A 152 10.98 3.05 -12.18
C ILE A 152 11.00 4.31 -13.02
N TYR A 153 11.07 5.43 -12.33
CA TYR A 153 11.30 6.73 -12.94
C TYR A 153 12.21 7.57 -12.05
N SER A 154 13.09 8.33 -12.69
CA SER A 154 13.90 9.37 -12.05
C SER A 154 14.04 10.55 -13.00
N GLY A 155 14.39 11.70 -12.44
CA GLY A 155 14.60 12.88 -13.25
C GLY A 155 15.01 14.06 -12.40
N LYS A 156 15.83 14.92 -13.00
CA LYS A 156 16.29 16.16 -12.37
C LYS A 156 16.57 17.18 -13.45
N GLY A 157 16.34 18.44 -13.15
CA GLY A 157 16.61 19.51 -14.11
C GLY A 157 16.63 20.86 -13.45
N LYS A 158 17.21 21.83 -14.17
CA LYS A 158 17.24 23.24 -13.79
C LYS A 158 17.24 24.09 -15.05
N ASN A 159 16.53 25.22 -15.02
CA ASN A 159 16.54 26.23 -16.09
C ASN A 159 16.20 25.66 -17.49
N GLY A 160 15.22 24.76 -17.58
CA GLY A 160 14.77 24.17 -18.85
C GLY A 160 15.69 23.10 -19.44
N LYS A 161 16.77 22.73 -18.73
CA LYS A 161 17.61 21.56 -19.04
C LYS A 161 17.44 20.51 -17.96
N GLY A 162 17.52 19.25 -18.34
CA GLY A 162 17.44 18.16 -17.38
C GLY A 162 17.53 16.78 -18.02
N GLU A 163 17.51 15.81 -17.13
CA GLU A 163 17.51 14.38 -17.41
C GLU A 163 16.19 13.81 -16.90
N ASN A 164 15.69 12.82 -17.63
CA ASN A 164 14.47 12.11 -17.28
C ASN A 164 14.65 10.66 -17.73
N GLU A 165 14.37 9.73 -16.83
CA GLU A 165 14.55 8.31 -17.07
C GLU A 165 13.29 7.58 -16.60
N LEU A 166 12.80 6.69 -17.46
CA LEU A 166 11.71 5.79 -17.16
C LEU A 166 12.10 4.41 -17.67
N SER A 167 11.88 3.39 -16.85
CA SER A 167 12.14 2.00 -17.22
C SER A 167 11.05 1.09 -16.66
N MET A 168 10.40 0.35 -17.54
CA MET A 168 9.50 -0.75 -17.19
C MET A 168 10.17 -2.06 -17.54
N THR A 169 10.37 -2.91 -16.54
CA THR A 169 11.12 -4.15 -16.68
C THR A 169 10.28 -5.36 -16.34
N PHE A 170 10.62 -6.48 -16.99
CA PHE A 170 10.06 -7.80 -16.73
C PHE A 170 11.22 -8.78 -16.58
N ASP A 171 11.32 -9.39 -15.41
CA ASP A 171 12.50 -10.17 -15.01
C ASP A 171 12.25 -11.68 -15.24
N LYS A 172 13.30 -12.43 -15.56
CA LYS A 172 13.22 -13.91 -15.59
C LYS A 172 13.13 -14.41 -14.15
N TYR A 173 12.45 -15.55 -13.94
CA TYR A 173 12.44 -16.19 -12.63
C TYR A 173 13.87 -16.38 -12.10
N LYS A 174 14.15 -15.82 -10.92
CA LYS A 174 15.49 -15.84 -10.26
C LYS A 174 16.63 -15.25 -11.09
N GLN A 175 16.29 -14.39 -12.04
CA GLN A 175 17.22 -13.75 -12.95
C GLN A 175 16.83 -12.28 -13.22
N ASP A 176 17.67 -11.59 -13.97
CA ASP A 176 17.52 -10.17 -14.29
C ASP A 176 16.53 -9.93 -15.46
N GLN A 177 16.38 -8.67 -15.91
CA GLN A 177 15.38 -8.29 -16.93
C GLN A 177 15.50 -9.10 -18.23
N MET A 178 14.41 -9.71 -18.70
CA MET A 178 14.30 -10.28 -20.05
C MET A 178 13.76 -9.27 -21.06
N VAL A 179 12.87 -8.38 -20.61
CA VAL A 179 12.25 -7.36 -21.45
C VAL A 179 12.26 -6.04 -20.70
N GLN A 180 12.58 -4.96 -21.41
CA GLN A 180 12.56 -3.61 -20.86
C GLN A 180 11.98 -2.62 -21.89
N LEU A 181 11.03 -1.80 -21.46
CA LEU A 181 10.62 -0.59 -22.17
C LEU A 181 11.23 0.61 -21.45
N SER A 182 12.03 1.42 -22.13
CA SER A 182 12.71 2.55 -21.50
C SER A 182 12.67 3.84 -22.31
N TYR A 183 12.73 4.95 -21.59
CA TYR A 183 12.99 6.29 -22.10
C TYR A 183 14.07 6.94 -21.26
N ILE A 184 15.15 7.38 -21.92
CA ILE A 184 16.30 8.03 -21.29
C ILE A 184 16.55 9.35 -22.03
N GLN A 185 16.21 10.44 -21.37
CA GLN A 185 16.54 11.79 -21.79
C GLN A 185 17.87 12.20 -21.17
N ARG A 186 18.78 12.69 -22.00
CA ARG A 186 20.12 13.16 -21.62
C ARG A 186 20.28 14.61 -22.06
N GLU A 187 20.99 15.42 -21.27
CA GLU A 187 21.17 16.85 -21.60
C GLU A 187 21.92 17.09 -22.91
N ASN A 188 22.78 16.16 -23.34
CA ASN A 188 23.53 16.25 -24.59
C ASN A 188 22.68 15.94 -25.85
N GLY A 189 21.38 15.66 -25.71
CA GLY A 189 20.49 15.33 -26.83
C GLY A 189 20.54 13.86 -27.28
N ASN A 190 21.45 13.04 -26.74
CA ASN A 190 21.54 11.62 -27.05
C ASN A 190 20.48 10.82 -26.30
N HIS A 191 19.23 11.07 -26.63
CA HIS A 191 18.10 10.38 -26.06
C HIS A 191 18.03 8.94 -26.56
N THR A 192 17.57 8.05 -25.69
CA THR A 192 17.24 6.67 -26.06
C THR A 192 15.80 6.41 -25.68
N LYS A 193 15.02 5.80 -26.58
CA LYS A 193 13.66 5.35 -26.28
C LYS A 193 13.37 4.07 -27.03
N GLY A 194 12.84 3.05 -26.36
CA GLY A 194 12.55 1.80 -27.06
C GLY A 194 12.35 0.60 -26.16
N LEU A 195 12.17 -0.53 -26.83
CA LEU A 195 12.02 -1.86 -26.28
C LEU A 195 13.34 -2.62 -26.44
N SER A 196 13.86 -3.13 -25.32
CA SER A 196 15.00 -4.04 -25.28
C SER A 196 14.54 -5.45 -24.91
N VAL A 197 15.09 -6.44 -25.58
CA VAL A 197 14.98 -7.86 -25.22
C VAL A 197 16.36 -8.38 -24.91
N TYR A 198 16.50 -9.08 -23.80
CA TYR A 198 17.76 -9.62 -23.30
C TYR A 198 17.73 -11.14 -23.30
N GLU A 199 18.91 -11.72 -23.45
CA GLU A 199 19.19 -13.10 -23.13
C GLU A 199 19.92 -13.14 -21.79
N ARG A 200 19.53 -14.03 -20.89
CA ARG A 200 20.12 -14.14 -19.55
C ARG A 200 20.72 -15.53 -19.34
N PRO A 201 21.85 -15.64 -18.63
CA PRO A 201 22.46 -16.93 -18.37
C PRO A 201 21.52 -17.82 -17.54
N GLU A 202 21.72 -19.13 -17.63
CA GLU A 202 20.89 -20.11 -16.89
C GLU A 202 21.24 -20.21 -15.41
N PHE A 203 22.41 -19.75 -14.99
CA PHE A 203 22.76 -19.78 -13.57
C PHE A 203 22.07 -18.63 -12.79
N PRO A 204 21.81 -18.79 -11.49
CA PRO A 204 21.09 -17.79 -10.68
C PRO A 204 21.78 -16.43 -10.54
N LEU A 205 20.99 -15.34 -10.43
CA LEU A 205 21.50 -13.97 -10.34
C LEU A 205 22.40 -13.71 -9.12
N ASN A 206 22.16 -14.42 -8.02
CA ASN A 206 22.98 -14.26 -6.81
C ASN A 206 24.45 -14.63 -7.04
N LEU A 207 24.75 -15.57 -7.96
CA LEU A 207 26.13 -15.89 -8.31
C LEU A 207 26.80 -14.74 -9.05
N THR A 208 26.05 -14.05 -9.92
CA THR A 208 26.51 -12.82 -10.57
C THR A 208 26.87 -11.75 -9.55
N MET A 209 25.96 -11.50 -8.61
CA MET A 209 26.13 -10.47 -7.59
C MET A 209 27.27 -10.80 -6.61
N GLU A 210 27.37 -12.03 -6.13
CA GLU A 210 28.45 -12.47 -5.24
C GLU A 210 29.84 -12.28 -5.91
N LYS A 211 29.95 -12.52 -7.22
CA LYS A 211 31.20 -12.31 -7.96
C LYS A 211 31.54 -10.82 -8.09
N ILE A 212 30.56 -9.98 -8.39
CA ILE A 212 30.75 -8.52 -8.44
C ILE A 212 31.16 -7.98 -7.06
N ASP A 213 30.46 -8.39 -6.00
CA ASP A 213 30.73 -7.92 -4.65
C ASP A 213 32.12 -8.36 -4.17
N SER A 214 32.54 -9.57 -4.54
CA SER A 214 33.91 -10.04 -4.31
C SER A 214 34.95 -9.16 -5.01
N ILE A 215 34.74 -8.79 -6.28
CA ILE A 215 35.64 -7.89 -7.02
C ILE A 215 35.71 -6.53 -6.31
N ARG A 216 34.56 -5.93 -6.01
CA ARG A 216 34.48 -4.60 -5.35
C ARG A 216 35.10 -4.58 -3.96
N LYS A 217 35.02 -5.69 -3.23
CA LYS A 217 35.58 -5.82 -1.88
C LYS A 217 37.10 -6.05 -1.89
N ASN A 218 37.59 -6.86 -2.82
CA ASN A 218 38.97 -7.36 -2.78
C ASN A 218 39.93 -6.57 -3.67
N VAL A 219 39.43 -5.93 -4.73
CA VAL A 219 40.24 -5.13 -5.65
C VAL A 219 39.99 -3.66 -5.30
N LYS A 220 41.02 -2.92 -4.89
CA LYS A 220 40.87 -1.49 -4.55
C LYS A 220 41.01 -0.56 -5.74
N ASP A 221 41.76 -0.99 -6.75
CA ASP A 221 41.97 -0.21 -7.96
C ASP A 221 40.75 -0.27 -8.87
N VAL A 222 40.17 0.89 -9.17
CA VAL A 222 38.93 1.01 -9.96
C VAL A 222 39.14 0.55 -11.41
N GLN A 223 40.32 0.78 -11.97
CA GLN A 223 40.62 0.43 -13.35
C GLN A 223 40.71 -1.10 -13.50
N GLN A 224 41.37 -1.75 -12.55
CA GLN A 224 41.42 -3.20 -12.45
C GLN A 224 40.05 -3.83 -12.16
N GLN A 225 39.23 -3.22 -11.28
CA GLN A 225 37.84 -3.66 -11.08
C GLN A 225 37.06 -3.63 -12.40
N ASN A 226 37.12 -2.52 -13.14
CA ASN A 226 36.41 -2.36 -14.40
C ASN A 226 36.88 -3.38 -15.44
N SER A 227 38.20 -3.65 -15.52
CA SER A 227 38.74 -4.67 -16.42
C SER A 227 38.21 -6.07 -16.08
N MET A 228 38.12 -6.42 -14.80
CA MET A 228 37.58 -7.72 -14.38
C MET A 228 36.08 -7.83 -14.67
N ILE A 229 35.32 -6.75 -14.46
CA ILE A 229 33.89 -6.72 -14.77
C ILE A 229 33.66 -6.83 -16.28
N GLU A 230 34.48 -6.17 -17.11
CA GLU A 230 34.38 -6.30 -18.57
C GLU A 230 34.69 -7.71 -19.03
N GLN A 231 35.70 -8.37 -18.43
CA GLN A 231 35.96 -9.78 -18.72
C GLN A 231 34.75 -10.68 -18.40
N LEU A 232 34.06 -10.46 -17.28
CA LEU A 232 32.83 -11.19 -16.96
C LEU A 232 31.73 -10.96 -18.01
N LYS A 233 31.64 -9.74 -18.53
CA LYS A 233 30.68 -9.41 -19.58
C LYS A 233 31.01 -10.12 -20.89
N GLU A 234 32.28 -10.19 -21.27
CA GLU A 234 32.73 -10.97 -22.43
C GLU A 234 32.44 -12.47 -22.26
N GLU A 235 32.63 -13.01 -21.05
CA GLU A 235 32.28 -14.38 -20.65
C GLU A 235 30.75 -14.62 -20.59
N GLY A 236 29.92 -13.59 -20.82
CA GLY A 236 28.46 -13.71 -20.85
C GLY A 236 27.79 -13.74 -19.48
N PHE A 237 28.51 -13.35 -18.43
CA PHE A 237 28.07 -13.49 -17.04
C PHE A 237 26.85 -12.63 -16.67
N PHE A 238 26.56 -11.60 -17.48
CA PHE A 238 25.40 -10.71 -17.35
C PHE A 238 24.30 -10.99 -18.38
N GLY A 239 24.56 -11.90 -19.32
CA GLY A 239 23.75 -12.07 -20.52
C GLY A 239 24.05 -11.02 -21.59
N TYR A 240 23.21 -10.96 -22.61
CA TYR A 240 23.40 -10.12 -23.79
C TYR A 240 22.09 -9.46 -24.23
N THR A 241 22.16 -8.25 -24.78
CA THR A 241 21.02 -7.71 -25.52
C THR A 241 20.80 -8.53 -26.78
N ARG A 242 19.58 -9.02 -26.96
CA ARG A 242 19.17 -9.83 -28.12
C ARG A 242 18.56 -8.96 -29.21
N MET A 243 17.73 -8.00 -28.81
CA MET A 243 17.08 -7.04 -29.70
C MET A 243 16.93 -5.68 -29.01
N PHE A 244 17.04 -4.61 -29.79
CA PHE A 244 16.55 -3.29 -29.43
C PHE A 244 15.64 -2.78 -30.56
N ALA A 245 14.46 -2.28 -30.23
CA ALA A 245 13.54 -1.65 -31.17
C ALA A 245 13.16 -0.27 -30.65
N GLY A 246 13.63 0.78 -31.33
CA GLY A 246 13.46 2.15 -30.87
C GLY A 246 14.42 3.12 -31.50
N GLN A 247 14.63 4.25 -30.84
CA GLN A 247 15.55 5.29 -31.25
C GLN A 247 16.77 5.31 -30.32
N GLN A 248 17.95 5.26 -30.92
CA GLN A 248 19.23 5.45 -30.25
C GLN A 248 19.96 6.61 -30.92
N GLY A 249 20.06 7.75 -30.22
CA GLY A 249 20.56 8.99 -30.83
C GLY A 249 19.64 9.44 -31.95
N GLN A 250 20.17 9.59 -33.17
CA GLN A 250 19.38 9.98 -34.35
C GLN A 250 18.87 8.78 -35.16
N ARG A 251 19.36 7.56 -34.87
CA ARG A 251 19.00 6.34 -35.59
C ARG A 251 17.74 5.75 -34.97
N THR A 252 16.77 5.39 -35.80
CA THR A 252 15.52 4.74 -35.34
C THR A 252 15.30 3.44 -36.09
N GLY A 253 15.02 2.36 -35.39
CA GLY A 253 14.71 1.08 -36.02
C GLY A 253 14.88 -0.11 -35.10
N VAL A 254 15.17 -1.26 -35.71
CA VAL A 254 15.34 -2.54 -35.03
C VAL A 254 16.77 -3.03 -35.20
N PHE A 255 17.40 -3.39 -34.09
CA PHE A 255 18.80 -3.81 -33.99
C PHE A 255 18.82 -5.21 -33.36
N VAL A 256 19.18 -6.22 -34.14
CA VAL A 256 19.18 -7.63 -33.72
C VAL A 256 20.61 -8.11 -33.63
N ARG A 257 20.92 -8.82 -32.54
CA ARG A 257 22.26 -9.36 -32.27
C ARG A 257 22.32 -10.88 -32.51
N ASP A 258 23.44 -11.53 -32.25
CA ASP A 258 23.57 -12.98 -32.03
C ASP A 258 23.53 -13.34 -30.53
N ASP A 259 23.57 -14.63 -30.21
CA ASP A 259 23.55 -15.18 -28.85
C ASP A 259 24.77 -14.76 -28.00
N LYS A 260 25.74 -14.06 -28.59
CA LYS A 260 26.92 -13.47 -27.96
C LYS A 260 26.88 -11.93 -27.95
N GLY A 261 25.72 -11.34 -28.27
CA GLY A 261 25.50 -9.90 -28.27
C GLY A 261 26.12 -9.14 -29.45
N LYS A 262 26.66 -9.81 -30.47
CA LYS A 262 27.20 -9.15 -31.67
C LYS A 262 26.08 -8.77 -32.62
N ILE A 263 26.09 -7.56 -33.17
CA ILE A 263 25.06 -7.11 -34.12
C ILE A 263 25.10 -7.99 -35.38
N ARG A 264 23.92 -8.37 -35.88
CA ARG A 264 23.72 -9.20 -37.08
C ARG A 264 22.79 -8.58 -38.11
N LEU A 265 21.81 -7.82 -37.65
CA LEU A 265 20.85 -7.16 -38.51
C LEU A 265 20.47 -5.80 -37.93
N GLU A 266 20.44 -4.80 -38.79
CA GLU A 266 19.84 -3.51 -38.49
C GLU A 266 18.84 -3.16 -39.60
N MET A 267 17.63 -2.80 -39.22
CA MET A 267 16.60 -2.26 -40.11
C MET A 267 16.20 -0.90 -39.55
N ILE A 268 16.69 0.17 -40.18
CA ILE A 268 16.74 1.49 -39.57
C ILE A 268 16.41 2.62 -40.55
N VAL A 269 16.05 3.77 -39.98
CA VAL A 269 16.21 5.10 -40.57
C VAL A 269 17.48 5.69 -39.97
N ASN A 270 18.44 6.06 -40.83
CA ASN A 270 19.75 6.55 -40.43
C ASN A 270 19.72 8.04 -40.01
N GLU A 271 20.87 8.59 -39.65
CA GLU A 271 21.01 10.00 -39.20
C GLU A 271 20.73 11.04 -40.30
N LYS A 272 20.79 10.62 -41.57
CA LYS A 272 20.44 11.42 -42.74
C LYS A 272 18.96 11.28 -43.12
N ASN A 273 18.18 10.56 -42.30
CA ASN A 273 16.78 10.25 -42.53
C ASN A 273 16.53 9.35 -43.75
N GLU A 274 17.50 8.50 -44.09
CA GLU A 274 17.40 7.53 -45.19
C GLU A 274 17.14 6.12 -44.64
N PRO A 275 16.26 5.32 -45.28
CA PRO A 275 16.02 3.94 -44.86
C PRO A 275 17.15 3.01 -45.30
N GLU A 276 17.61 2.16 -44.39
CA GLU A 276 18.67 1.17 -44.65
C GLU A 276 18.39 -0.18 -43.96
N ILE A 277 18.81 -1.27 -44.62
CA ILE A 277 18.91 -2.60 -44.00
C ILE A 277 20.36 -3.08 -44.11
N LEU A 278 20.97 -3.37 -42.96
CA LEU A 278 22.38 -3.77 -42.84
C LEU A 278 22.45 -5.20 -42.29
N PHE A 279 23.15 -6.08 -43.00
CA PHE A 279 23.47 -7.43 -42.58
C PHE A 279 24.95 -7.49 -42.23
N TYR A 280 25.27 -8.06 -41.07
CA TYR A 280 26.63 -8.17 -40.57
C TYR A 280 27.10 -9.62 -40.58
N ASP A 281 28.39 -9.82 -40.87
CA ASP A 281 29.02 -11.14 -40.79
C ASP A 281 29.44 -11.51 -39.35
N GLU A 282 30.13 -12.64 -39.20
CA GLU A 282 30.60 -13.15 -37.91
C GLU A 282 31.67 -12.27 -37.23
N LYS A 283 32.40 -11.47 -38.03
CA LYS A 283 33.40 -10.51 -37.58
C LYS A 283 32.78 -9.18 -37.16
N GLY A 284 31.52 -8.94 -37.52
CA GLY A 284 30.82 -7.68 -37.28
C GLY A 284 31.04 -6.66 -38.39
N GLU A 285 31.51 -7.10 -39.56
CA GLU A 285 31.64 -6.25 -40.74
C GLU A 285 30.33 -6.30 -41.56
N VAL A 286 30.01 -5.22 -42.27
CA VAL A 286 28.80 -5.15 -43.09
C VAL A 286 28.98 -6.07 -44.30
N HIS A 287 28.26 -7.18 -44.31
CA HIS A 287 28.23 -8.15 -45.40
C HIS A 287 27.34 -7.68 -46.56
N LYS A 288 26.19 -7.06 -46.22
CA LYS A 288 25.24 -6.55 -47.21
C LYS A 288 24.54 -5.30 -46.68
N LYS A 289 24.40 -4.30 -47.55
CA LYS A 289 23.64 -3.08 -47.30
C LYS A 289 22.58 -2.91 -48.39
N ILE A 290 21.34 -2.66 -47.98
CA ILE A 290 20.22 -2.33 -48.86
C ILE A 290 19.80 -0.91 -48.52
N THR A 291 19.76 -0.03 -49.52
CA THR A 291 19.30 1.36 -49.43
C THR A 291 18.17 1.59 -50.43
N TYR A 292 17.31 2.59 -50.15
CA TYR A 292 16.35 3.10 -51.13
C TYR A 292 17.00 4.09 -52.09
#